data_AF-A0A2W0FM89-F1
#
_entry.id   AF-A0A2W0FM89-F1
#
_cell.length_a   1.000
_cell.length_b   1.000
_cell.length_c   1.000
_cell.angle_alpha   90.00
_cell.angle_beta   90.00
_cell.angle_gamma   90.00
#
_symmetry.space_group_name_H-M   'P 1'
#
loop_
_entity.id
_entity.type
_entity.pdbx_description
1 polymer ?
#
loop_
_entity_poly.entity_id
_entity_poly.type
_entity_poly.pdbx_seq_one_letter_code
_entity_poly.pdbx_strand_id
1 'polypeptide(L)'
;MTEVRYPRFKVFMIFILCPLVPGFVAGLINSVLLVAHIATHPRLIGEVHGAEILLMPLLTPLVAVVVFFLPLFGLALGVSLLKVRRSARSCNALALLGAVLATGWVSLFIHEVVTHSERARYEDYWLGVFVVFLAALVTCWSTARLFLPKKSRAPHQ
;
A
#
# COMPACT_ATOMS: atom_id res chain seq x y z
N MET A 1 -35.80 10.17 -14.46
CA MET A 1 -35.08 9.54 -13.32
C MET A 1 -33.66 9.24 -13.75
N THR A 2 -32.67 10.05 -13.34
CA THR A 2 -31.27 9.73 -13.59
C THR A 2 -30.78 8.78 -12.51
N GLU A 3 -30.72 7.48 -12.83
CA GLU A 3 -30.00 6.52 -11.99
C GLU A 3 -28.57 7.05 -11.76
N VAL A 4 -28.22 7.34 -10.51
CA VAL A 4 -26.85 7.69 -10.17
C VAL A 4 -25.99 6.44 -10.35
N ARG A 5 -25.39 6.31 -11.54
CA ARG A 5 -24.56 5.17 -11.96
C ARG A 5 -23.35 5.08 -11.03
N TYR A 6 -23.11 3.90 -10.46
CA TYR A 6 -21.96 3.68 -9.58
C TYR A 6 -20.64 3.92 -10.35
N PRO A 7 -19.73 4.77 -9.85
CA PRO A 7 -18.52 5.15 -10.57
C PRO A 7 -17.43 4.05 -10.46
N ARG A 8 -17.68 2.91 -11.10
CA ARG A 8 -16.83 1.70 -11.05
C ARG A 8 -15.37 1.97 -11.37
N PHE A 9 -15.12 2.65 -12.50
CA PHE A 9 -13.76 2.95 -12.97
C PHE A 9 -12.99 3.84 -12.00
N LYS A 10 -13.65 4.88 -11.46
CA LYS A 10 -13.03 5.79 -10.48
C LYS A 10 -12.63 5.04 -9.22
N VAL A 11 -13.54 4.22 -8.67
CA VAL A 11 -13.26 3.42 -7.47
C VAL A 11 -12.11 2.45 -7.73
N PHE A 12 -12.15 1.72 -8.85
CA PHE A 12 -11.10 0.78 -9.23
C PHE A 12 -9.71 1.44 -9.31
N MET A 13 -9.61 2.55 -10.03
CA MET A 13 -8.34 3.27 -10.23
C MET A 13 -7.74 3.76 -8.90
N ILE A 14 -8.58 4.27 -8.00
CA ILE A 14 -8.16 4.77 -6.70
C ILE A 14 -7.61 3.66 -5.80
N PHE A 15 -8.24 2.48 -5.80
CA PHE A 15 -7.75 1.35 -5.01
C PHE A 15 -6.44 0.77 -5.55
N ILE A 16 -6.23 0.79 -6.87
CA ILE A 16 -4.95 0.40 -7.48
C ILE A 16 -3.83 1.40 -7.14
N LEU A 17 -4.14 2.70 -7.12
CA LEU A 17 -3.18 3.77 -6.80
C LEU A 17 -2.99 3.99 -5.30
N CYS A 18 -3.73 3.25 -4.47
CA CYS A 18 -3.62 3.29 -3.02
C CYS A 18 -2.20 3.10 -2.44
N PRO A 19 -1.32 2.22 -2.96
CA PRO A 19 -0.01 1.95 -2.38
C PRO A 19 1.02 3.05 -2.71
N LEU A 20 0.67 3.96 -3.62
CA LEU A 20 1.55 5.04 -4.07
C LEU A 20 1.85 6.02 -2.94
N VAL A 21 0.85 6.31 -2.08
CA VAL A 21 1.00 7.17 -0.90
C VAL A 21 1.94 6.57 0.15
N PRO A 22 1.69 5.34 0.69
CA PRO A 22 2.61 4.75 1.65
C PRO A 22 3.98 4.45 1.03
N GLY A 23 4.07 4.08 -0.25
CA GLY A 23 5.35 3.90 -0.95
C GLY A 23 6.16 5.19 -1.08
N PHE A 24 5.50 6.33 -1.32
CA PHE A 24 6.16 7.64 -1.34
C PHE A 24 6.66 8.05 0.04
N VAL A 25 5.83 7.87 1.08
CA VAL A 25 6.21 8.16 2.47
C VAL A 25 7.39 7.28 2.92
N ALA A 26 7.34 5.98 2.62
CA ALA A 26 8.44 5.06 2.91
C ALA A 26 9.73 5.46 2.18
N GLY A 27 9.63 5.85 0.90
CA GLY A 27 10.77 6.34 0.12
C GLY A 27 11.40 7.60 0.73
N LEU A 28 10.58 8.58 1.14
CA LEU A 28 11.05 9.78 1.83
C LEU A 28 11.76 9.47 3.15
N ILE A 29 11.15 8.63 3.99
CA ILE A 29 11.74 8.26 5.29
C ILE A 29 13.08 7.55 5.07
N ASN A 30 13.15 6.60 4.14
CA ASN A 30 14.39 5.89 3.83
C ASN A 30 15.46 6.85 3.31
N SER A 31 15.14 7.77 2.39
CA SER A 31 16.10 8.77 1.93
C SER A 31 16.63 9.64 3.09
N VAL A 32 15.77 10.11 4.00
CA VAL A 32 16.19 10.92 5.16
C VAL A 32 17.07 10.13 6.11
N LEU A 33 16.70 8.88 6.43
CA LEU A 33 17.51 8.00 7.28
C LEU A 33 18.88 7.74 6.65
N LEU A 34 18.93 7.48 5.35
CA LEU A 34 20.16 7.18 4.63
C LEU A 34 21.07 8.41 4.56
N VAL A 35 20.51 9.61 4.33
CA VAL A 35 21.25 10.88 4.41
C VAL A 35 21.79 11.13 5.82
N ALA A 36 20.99 10.91 6.86
CA ALA A 36 21.43 11.05 8.25
C ALA A 36 22.54 10.03 8.61
N HIS A 37 22.45 8.82 8.07
CA HIS A 37 23.45 7.77 8.27
C HIS A 37 24.77 8.09 7.55
N ILE A 38 24.71 8.69 6.36
CA ILE A 38 25.89 9.18 5.62
C ILE A 38 26.52 10.38 6.33
N ALA A 39 25.72 11.30 6.86
CA ALA A 39 26.21 12.46 7.59
C ALA A 39 26.96 12.09 8.88
N THR A 40 26.57 10.98 9.52
CA THR A 40 27.25 10.44 10.72
C THR A 40 28.45 9.55 10.38
N HIS A 41 28.54 9.03 9.14
CA HIS A 41 29.61 8.15 8.67
C HIS A 41 30.14 8.59 7.29
N PRO A 42 30.89 9.71 7.21
CA PRO A 42 31.26 10.36 5.95
C PRO A 42 32.23 9.56 5.07
N ARG A 43 32.82 8.47 5.58
CA ARG A 43 33.70 7.58 4.80
C ARG A 43 32.97 6.80 3.69
N LEU A 44 31.63 6.76 3.67
CA LEU A 44 30.85 6.12 2.59
C LEU A 44 30.52 7.04 1.41
N ILE A 45 30.77 8.35 1.49
CA ILE A 45 30.38 9.34 0.46
C ILE A 45 31.01 9.04 -0.92
N GLY A 46 32.15 8.36 -0.95
CA GLY A 46 32.83 7.99 -2.20
C GLY A 46 32.28 6.75 -2.91
N GLU A 47 31.42 5.96 -2.25
CA GLU A 47 31.01 4.62 -2.73
C GLU A 47 29.49 4.48 -2.93
N VAL A 48 28.67 5.29 -2.24
CA VAL A 48 27.21 5.36 -2.49
C VAL A 48 26.86 6.36 -3.57
N HIS A 49 26.19 5.88 -4.61
CA HIS A 49 25.67 6.64 -5.74
C HIS A 49 24.66 7.69 -5.23
N GLY A 50 25.12 8.91 -4.91
CA GLY A 50 24.26 9.99 -4.39
C GLY A 50 23.01 10.28 -5.24
N ALA A 51 23.05 9.93 -6.53
CA ALA A 51 21.90 9.97 -7.43
C ALA A 51 20.79 8.96 -7.05
N GLU A 52 21.12 7.75 -6.59
CA GLU A 52 20.14 6.74 -6.15
C GLU A 52 19.36 7.20 -4.93
N ILE A 53 20.01 7.91 -4.00
CA ILE A 53 19.37 8.42 -2.77
C ILE A 53 18.35 9.52 -3.10
N LEU A 54 18.65 10.35 -4.11
CA LEU A 54 17.73 11.37 -4.62
C LEU A 54 16.55 10.75 -5.39
N LEU A 55 16.77 9.60 -6.06
CA LEU A 55 15.76 8.86 -6.83
C LEU A 55 14.90 7.94 -5.97
N MET A 56 15.35 7.54 -4.77
CA MET A 56 14.64 6.66 -3.85
C MET A 56 13.17 7.06 -3.58
N PRO A 57 12.81 8.34 -3.34
CA PRO A 57 11.42 8.74 -3.11
C PRO A 57 10.53 8.56 -4.33
N LEU A 58 11.12 8.54 -5.54
CA LEU A 58 10.41 8.31 -6.80
C LEU A 58 10.32 6.81 -7.14
N LEU A 59 11.38 6.05 -6.89
CA LEU A 59 11.45 4.62 -7.20
C LEU A 59 10.63 3.78 -6.23
N THR A 60 10.64 4.12 -4.94
CA THR A 60 9.94 3.36 -3.89
C THR A 60 8.41 3.27 -4.11
N PRO A 61 7.68 4.36 -4.44
CA PRO A 61 6.26 4.25 -4.77
C PRO A 61 6.01 3.45 -6.05
N LEU A 62 6.90 3.52 -7.04
CA LEU A 62 6.77 2.74 -8.27
C LEU A 62 6.92 1.24 -7.98
N VAL A 63 7.94 0.87 -7.22
CA VAL A 63 8.15 -0.51 -6.75
C VAL A 63 6.98 -0.97 -5.90
N ALA A 64 6.45 -0.13 -5.00
CA ALA A 64 5.28 -0.47 -4.19
C ALA A 64 4.05 -0.76 -5.08
N VAL A 65 3.80 0.04 -6.13
CA VAL A 65 2.72 -0.26 -7.07
C VAL A 65 2.94 -1.60 -7.76
N VAL A 66 4.15 -1.88 -8.25
CA VAL A 66 4.46 -3.13 -8.98
C VAL A 66 4.31 -4.35 -8.06
N VAL A 67 4.93 -4.30 -6.87
CA VAL A 67 4.91 -5.42 -5.90
C VAL A 67 3.50 -5.69 -5.41
N PHE A 68 2.72 -4.64 -5.12
CA PHE A 68 1.35 -4.80 -4.59
C PHE A 68 0.28 -4.75 -5.67
N PHE A 69 0.65 -4.74 -6.96
CA PHE A 69 -0.31 -4.63 -8.05
C PHE A 69 -1.33 -5.76 -8.01
N LEU A 70 -0.86 -7.01 -7.92
CA LEU A 70 -1.72 -8.20 -7.97
C LEU A 70 -2.74 -8.25 -6.81
N PRO A 71 -2.33 -8.15 -5.52
CA PRO A 71 -3.30 -8.19 -4.42
C PRO A 71 -4.28 -7.01 -4.46
N LEU A 72 -3.82 -5.81 -4.85
CA LEU A 72 -4.68 -4.64 -4.92
C LEU A 72 -5.60 -4.65 -6.14
N PHE A 73 -5.18 -5.24 -7.24
CA PHE A 73 -6.03 -5.45 -8.41
C PHE A 73 -7.21 -6.34 -8.04
N GLY A 74 -6.97 -7.46 -7.35
CA GLY A 74 -8.02 -8.34 -6.85
C GLY A 74 -8.99 -7.61 -5.91
N LEU A 75 -8.46 -6.85 -4.95
CA LEU A 75 -9.25 -6.03 -4.03
C LEU A 75 -10.09 -4.98 -4.78
N ALA A 76 -9.47 -4.20 -5.67
CA ALA A 76 -10.12 -3.14 -6.45
C ALA A 76 -11.23 -3.69 -7.36
N LEU A 77 -10.98 -4.83 -7.99
CA LEU A 77 -11.94 -5.52 -8.84
C LEU A 77 -13.14 -6.00 -8.02
N GLY A 78 -12.90 -6.65 -6.87
CA GLY A 78 -13.96 -7.08 -5.95
C GLY A 78 -14.82 -5.92 -5.47
N VAL A 79 -14.21 -4.82 -5.04
CA VAL A 79 -14.91 -3.61 -4.57
C VAL A 79 -15.75 -2.97 -5.68
N SER A 80 -15.24 -2.94 -6.91
CA SER A 80 -15.91 -2.39 -8.08
C SER A 80 -17.09 -3.25 -8.55
N LEU A 81 -16.91 -4.57 -8.59
CA LEU A 81 -17.93 -5.53 -9.01
C LEU A 81 -19.07 -5.63 -7.99
N LEU A 82 -18.75 -5.71 -6.71
CA LEU A 82 -19.73 -5.78 -5.61
C LEU A 82 -20.42 -4.43 -5.34
N LYS A 83 -20.04 -3.36 -6.07
CA LYS A 83 -20.59 -2.00 -5.93
C LYS A 83 -20.60 -1.53 -4.46
N VAL A 84 -19.49 -1.78 -3.74
CA VAL A 84 -19.42 -1.52 -2.31
C VAL A 84 -19.69 -0.04 -2.03
N ARG A 85 -20.65 0.24 -1.15
CA ARG A 85 -21.00 1.62 -0.79
C ARG A 85 -20.32 2.02 0.52
N ARG A 86 -20.11 3.31 0.69
CA ARG A 86 -19.49 3.87 1.91
C ARG A 86 -20.38 3.59 3.12
N SER A 87 -19.89 2.74 4.02
CA SER A 87 -20.46 2.47 5.34
C SER A 87 -19.33 2.16 6.32
N ALA A 88 -19.53 2.38 7.63
CA ALA A 88 -18.48 2.09 8.63
C ALA A 88 -18.06 0.60 8.59
N ARG A 89 -19.02 -0.31 8.44
CA ARG A 89 -18.75 -1.75 8.31
C ARG A 89 -17.95 -2.06 7.04
N SER A 90 -18.33 -1.48 5.91
CA SER A 90 -17.62 -1.69 4.63
C SER A 90 -16.20 -1.14 4.69
N CYS A 91 -15.99 0.06 5.24
CA CYS A 91 -14.64 0.63 5.36
C CYS A 91 -13.75 -0.23 6.25
N ASN A 92 -14.25 -0.71 7.40
CA ASN A 92 -13.49 -1.57 8.30
C ASN A 92 -13.20 -2.94 7.65
N ALA A 93 -14.18 -3.53 6.97
CA ALA A 93 -14.00 -4.80 6.26
C ALA A 93 -12.96 -4.67 5.14
N LEU A 94 -13.02 -3.61 4.33
CA LEU A 94 -12.02 -3.35 3.29
C LEU A 94 -10.63 -3.11 3.88
N ALA A 95 -10.53 -2.39 5.00
CA ALA A 95 -9.25 -2.14 5.66
C ALA A 95 -8.61 -3.43 6.17
N LEU A 96 -9.40 -4.30 6.82
CA LEU A 96 -8.94 -5.60 7.29
C LEU A 96 -8.58 -6.53 6.13
N LEU A 97 -9.43 -6.63 5.10
CA LEU A 97 -9.14 -7.43 3.91
C LEU A 97 -7.87 -6.96 3.20
N GLY A 98 -7.73 -5.64 3.01
CA GLY A 98 -6.54 -5.05 2.40
C GLY A 98 -5.28 -5.32 3.22
N ALA A 99 -5.35 -5.18 4.55
CA ALA A 99 -4.23 -5.46 5.44
C ALA A 99 -3.82 -6.94 5.42
N VAL A 100 -4.78 -7.86 5.51
CA VAL A 100 -4.52 -9.31 5.45
C VAL A 100 -3.96 -9.72 4.09
N LEU A 101 -4.53 -9.21 2.99
CA LEU A 101 -4.03 -9.48 1.63
C LEU A 101 -2.59 -8.98 1.45
N ALA A 102 -2.30 -7.74 1.85
CA ALA A 102 -0.97 -7.16 1.73
C ALA A 102 0.05 -7.92 2.59
N THR A 103 -0.32 -8.27 3.82
CA THR A 103 0.56 -8.96 4.77
C THR A 103 0.80 -10.40 4.33
N GLY A 104 -0.24 -11.11 3.88
CA GLY A 104 -0.11 -12.45 3.30
C GLY A 104 0.75 -12.45 2.05
N TRP A 105 0.57 -11.47 1.17
CA TRP A 105 1.39 -11.30 -0.03
C TRP A 105 2.87 -11.07 0.28
N VAL A 106 3.17 -10.15 1.22
CA VAL A 106 4.55 -9.90 1.66
C VAL A 106 5.14 -11.12 2.38
N SER A 107 4.34 -11.84 3.17
CA SER A 107 4.80 -13.05 3.85
C SER A 107 5.18 -14.15 2.86
N LEU A 108 4.40 -14.32 1.79
CA LEU A 108 4.74 -15.21 0.68
C LEU A 108 6.00 -14.77 -0.04
N PHE A 109 6.13 -13.48 -0.34
CA PHE A 109 7.34 -12.93 -0.96
C PHE A 109 8.59 -13.19 -0.10
N ILE A 110 8.51 -12.92 1.21
CA ILE A 110 9.60 -13.19 2.14
C ILE A 110 9.91 -14.69 2.18
N HIS A 111 8.88 -15.55 2.23
CA HIS A 111 9.08 -16.99 2.23
C HIS A 111 9.86 -17.48 1.01
N GLU A 112 9.49 -17.04 -0.20
CA GLU A 112 10.18 -17.40 -1.45
C GLU A 112 11.63 -16.87 -1.49
N VAL A 113 11.88 -15.65 -0.98
CA VAL A 113 13.22 -15.05 -0.99
C VAL A 113 14.13 -15.69 0.08
N VAL A 114 13.59 -15.95 1.28
CA VAL A 114 14.36 -16.44 2.43
C VAL A 114 14.64 -17.94 2.34
N THR A 115 13.76 -18.75 1.76
CA THR A 115 14.01 -20.20 1.60
C THR A 115 15.26 -20.51 0.77
N HIS A 116 15.77 -19.55 -0.02
CA HIS A 116 16.99 -19.70 -0.81
C HIS A 116 18.24 -19.08 -0.15
N SER A 117 18.12 -18.57 1.08
CA SER A 117 19.19 -17.81 1.76
C SER A 117 19.57 -18.44 3.11
N GLU A 118 20.75 -19.07 3.19
CA GLU A 118 21.22 -19.77 4.41
C GLU A 118 21.47 -18.87 5.64
N ARG A 119 21.49 -17.53 5.48
CA ARG A 119 21.82 -16.57 6.55
C ARG A 119 20.64 -15.73 7.06
N ALA A 120 19.48 -15.76 6.40
CA ALA A 120 18.34 -14.93 6.78
C ALA A 120 17.34 -15.72 7.64
N ARG A 121 17.03 -15.24 8.85
CA ARG A 121 15.99 -15.85 9.70
C ARG A 121 14.67 -15.14 9.49
N TYR A 122 13.59 -15.91 9.32
CA TYR A 122 12.24 -15.38 9.19
C TYR A 122 11.82 -14.51 10.39
N GLU A 123 12.35 -14.83 11.58
CA GLU A 123 12.14 -14.08 12.82
C GLU A 123 12.73 -12.66 12.81
N ASP A 124 13.53 -12.27 11.83
CA ASP A 124 14.03 -10.89 11.73
C ASP A 124 13.01 -9.97 11.01
N TYR A 125 12.02 -10.54 10.32
CA TYR A 125 11.10 -9.79 9.45
C TYR A 125 9.74 -9.45 10.07
N TRP A 126 9.39 -10.00 11.24
CA TRP A 126 8.05 -9.84 11.82
C TRP A 126 7.67 -8.37 12.07
N LEU A 127 8.62 -7.52 12.50
CA LEU A 127 8.39 -6.09 12.66
C LEU A 127 8.04 -5.42 11.33
N GLY A 128 8.77 -5.75 10.27
CA GLY A 128 8.49 -5.23 8.92
C GLY A 128 7.10 -5.64 8.43
N VAL A 129 6.75 -6.92 8.62
CA VAL A 129 5.43 -7.46 8.28
C VAL A 129 4.31 -6.78 9.08
N PHE A 130 4.52 -6.51 10.37
CA PHE A 130 3.57 -5.79 11.22
C PHE A 130 3.38 -4.32 10.78
N VAL A 131 4.48 -3.64 10.42
CA VAL A 131 4.42 -2.27 9.88
C VAL A 131 3.65 -2.24 8.56
N VAL A 132 3.88 -3.22 7.67
CA VAL A 132 3.12 -3.37 6.42
C VAL A 132 1.62 -3.56 6.70
N PHE A 133 1.28 -4.41 7.68
CA PHE A 133 -0.12 -4.62 8.07
C PHE A 133 -0.79 -3.31 8.51
N LEU A 134 -0.14 -2.54 9.40
CA LEU A 134 -0.67 -1.27 9.88
C LEU A 134 -0.78 -0.22 8.76
N ALA A 135 0.25 -0.11 7.92
CA ALA A 135 0.26 0.81 6.79
C ALA A 135 -0.86 0.49 5.80
N ALA A 136 -1.04 -0.78 5.44
CA ALA A 136 -2.12 -1.23 4.57
C ALA A 136 -3.49 -0.96 5.20
N LEU A 137 -3.67 -1.24 6.50
CA LEU A 137 -4.91 -1.01 7.22
C LEU A 137 -5.31 0.47 7.18
N VAL A 138 -4.40 1.37 7.57
CA VAL A 138 -4.67 2.82 7.60
C VAL A 138 -4.93 3.36 6.19
N THR A 139 -4.15 2.92 5.20
CA THR A 139 -4.28 3.42 3.83
C THR A 139 -5.58 2.93 3.20
N CYS A 140 -5.90 1.62 3.27
CA CYS A 140 -7.14 1.08 2.74
C CYS A 140 -8.38 1.68 3.44
N TRP A 141 -8.32 1.89 4.76
CA TRP A 141 -9.40 2.54 5.50
C TRP A 141 -9.62 3.98 5.05
N SER A 142 -8.54 4.76 4.93
CA SER A 142 -8.58 6.16 4.50
C SER A 142 -9.12 6.27 3.07
N THR A 143 -8.60 5.44 2.18
CA THR A 143 -9.05 5.35 0.78
C THR A 143 -10.53 4.99 0.69
N ALA A 144 -10.99 3.99 1.45
CA ALA A 144 -12.39 3.61 1.49
C ALA A 144 -13.28 4.74 2.03
N ARG A 145 -12.85 5.46 3.06
CA ARG A 145 -13.62 6.54 3.69
C ARG A 145 -13.72 7.79 2.81
N LEU A 146 -12.67 8.12 2.06
CA LEU A 146 -12.62 9.29 1.21
C LEU A 146 -13.30 9.07 -0.15
N PHE A 147 -13.13 7.88 -0.75
CA PHE A 147 -13.45 7.67 -2.16
C PHE A 147 -14.63 6.74 -2.44
N LEU A 148 -15.11 5.95 -1.47
CA LEU A 148 -16.33 5.17 -1.70
C LEU A 148 -17.56 6.09 -1.83
N PRO A 149 -18.46 5.80 -2.79
CA PRO A 149 -19.67 6.58 -2.97
C PRO A 149 -20.60 6.39 -1.77
N LYS A 150 -21.20 7.50 -1.30
CA LYS A 150 -22.23 7.46 -0.27
C LYS A 150 -23.42 6.64 -0.76
N LYS A 151 -24.07 5.90 0.14
CA LYS A 151 -25.36 5.27 -0.17
C LYS A 151 -26.36 6.40 -0.42
N SER A 152 -26.74 6.62 -1.68
CA SER A 152 -27.84 7.52 -2.03
C SER A 152 -29.05 7.04 -1.24
N ARG A 153 -29.48 7.83 -0.25
CA ARG A 153 -30.85 7.71 0.27
C ARG A 153 -31.71 8.15 -0.90
N ALA A 154 -32.47 7.22 -1.48
CA ALA A 154 -33.59 7.64 -2.31
C ALA A 154 -34.41 8.63 -1.47
N PRO A 155 -34.84 9.78 -2.02
CA PRO A 155 -35.87 10.54 -1.35
C PRO A 155 -37.07 9.59 -1.24
N HIS A 156 -37.41 9.20 -0.01
CA HIS A 156 -38.78 8.81 0.27
C HIS A 156 -39.58 10.09 0.15
N GLN A 157 -40.17 10.32 -1.02
CA GLN A 157 -41.43 11.02 -1.30
C GLN A 157 -41.57 11.24 -2.80
#